data_AF-A0A7C6AIE4-F1
#
_entry.id   AF-A0A7C6AIE4-F1
#
_cell.length_a   1.000
_cell.length_b   1.000
_cell.length_c   1.000
_cell.angle_alpha   90.00
_cell.angle_beta   90.00
_cell.angle_gamma   90.00
#
_symmetry.space_group_name_H-M   'P 1'
#
loop_
_entity.id
_entity.type
_entity.pdbx_description
1 polymer ?
#
loop_
_entity_poly.entity_id
_entity_poly.type
_entity_poly.pdbx_seq_one_letter_code
_entity_poly.pdbx_strand_id
1 'polypeptide(L)'
;MIDLQEISEALMVGKAKKVRDLVDQALKEGVDPKEILNKALIPGMNIVGEKFKKCEYFIPEVLVAARAMNAGMDLIKPLLTQTGAACAGKVGIGTVRGDIHDIGKNLVAIMLEGAGFQIIDLGVNVAPEKFVEVAKNEGV
;
A
#
# COMPACT_ATOMS: atom_id res chain seq x y z
N MET A 1 5.35 -5.43 24.91
CA MET A 1 5.77 -4.51 23.86
C MET A 1 5.96 -5.36 22.63
N ILE A 2 4.96 -5.34 21.76
CA ILE A 2 5.01 -6.07 20.50
C ILE A 2 6.25 -5.69 19.71
N ASP A 3 6.87 -6.69 19.11
CA ASP A 3 7.93 -6.49 18.16
C ASP A 3 7.34 -6.08 16.81
N LEU A 4 7.55 -4.80 16.43
CA LEU A 4 7.16 -4.26 15.13
C LEU A 4 7.86 -4.99 13.97
N GLN A 5 8.98 -5.65 14.26
CA GLN A 5 9.69 -6.47 13.29
C GLN A 5 8.89 -7.74 12.95
N GLU A 6 8.14 -8.32 13.91
CA GLU A 6 7.29 -9.48 13.66
C GLU A 6 6.15 -9.16 12.68
N ILE A 7 5.60 -7.95 12.76
CA ILE A 7 4.60 -7.46 11.79
C ILE A 7 5.23 -7.38 10.39
N SER A 8 6.45 -6.86 10.29
CA SER A 8 7.18 -6.73 9.01
C SER A 8 7.46 -8.08 8.38
N GLU A 9 7.91 -9.05 9.18
CA GLU A 9 8.17 -10.42 8.73
C GLU A 9 6.88 -11.10 8.28
N ALA A 10 5.81 -11.01 9.08
CA ALA A 10 4.51 -11.57 8.72
C ALA A 10 3.95 -10.98 7.42
N LEU A 11 4.19 -9.69 7.19
CA LEU A 11 3.84 -9.00 5.94
C LEU A 11 4.64 -9.53 4.76
N MET A 12 5.96 -9.69 4.90
CA MET A 12 6.83 -10.18 3.83
C MET A 12 6.43 -11.58 3.32
N VAL A 13 6.04 -12.48 4.22
CA VAL A 13 5.49 -13.80 3.84
C VAL A 13 3.99 -13.79 3.52
N GLY A 14 3.35 -12.61 3.53
CA GLY A 14 1.99 -12.46 3.06
C GLY A 14 0.91 -13.00 4.00
N LYS A 15 1.19 -13.12 5.30
CA LYS A 15 0.25 -13.64 6.30
C LYS A 15 -0.74 -12.56 6.75
N ALA A 16 -1.69 -12.20 5.87
CA ALA A 16 -2.64 -11.10 6.08
C ALA A 16 -3.40 -11.16 7.42
N LYS A 17 -3.89 -12.35 7.81
CA LYS A 17 -4.57 -12.53 9.10
C LYS A 17 -3.64 -12.23 10.29
N LYS A 18 -2.40 -12.75 10.24
CA LYS A 18 -1.40 -12.52 11.29
C LYS A 18 -1.02 -11.04 11.39
N VAL A 19 -0.85 -10.36 10.25
CA VAL A 19 -0.57 -8.92 10.21
C VAL A 19 -1.71 -8.14 10.87
N ARG A 20 -2.96 -8.43 10.52
CA ARG A 20 -4.14 -7.79 11.14
C ARG A 20 -4.16 -8.00 12.66
N ASP A 21 -3.96 -9.23 13.12
CA ASP A 21 -3.99 -9.57 14.55
C ASP A 21 -2.87 -8.85 15.33
N LEU A 22 -1.66 -8.82 14.78
CA LEU A 22 -0.51 -8.12 15.40
C LEU A 22 -0.69 -6.60 15.41
N VAL A 23 -1.24 -6.01 14.34
CA VAL A 23 -1.53 -4.57 14.27
C VAL A 23 -2.62 -4.20 15.28
N ASP A 24 -3.69 -4.99 15.39
CA ASP A 24 -4.76 -4.78 16.37
C ASP A 24 -4.22 -4.84 17.81
N GLN A 25 -3.34 -5.81 18.10
CA GLN A 25 -2.69 -5.90 19.40
C GLN A 25 -1.74 -4.72 19.66
N ALA A 26 -0.99 -4.25 18.66
CA ALA A 26 -0.11 -3.08 18.81
C ALA A 26 -0.91 -1.81 19.12
N LEU A 27 -2.07 -1.64 18.47
CA LEU A 27 -3.00 -0.55 18.76
C LEU A 27 -3.56 -0.64 20.19
N LYS A 28 -3.89 -1.84 20.67
CA LYS A 28 -4.35 -2.07 22.05
C LYS A 28 -3.27 -1.81 23.10
N GLU A 29 -2.01 -2.05 22.77
CA GLU A 29 -0.85 -1.69 23.60
C GLU A 29 -0.54 -0.18 23.60
N GLY A 30 -1.29 0.62 22.83
CA GLY A 30 -1.16 2.07 22.78
C GLY A 30 -0.07 2.57 21.83
N VAL A 31 0.42 1.73 20.92
CA VAL A 31 1.39 2.14 19.89
C VAL A 31 0.71 3.08 18.90
N ASP A 32 1.38 4.18 18.56
CA ASP A 32 0.85 5.16 17.60
C ASP A 32 0.64 4.51 16.22
N PRO A 33 -0.52 4.69 15.56
CA PRO A 33 -0.76 4.16 14.21
C PRO A 33 0.29 4.57 13.17
N LYS A 34 0.85 5.78 13.29
CA LYS A 34 1.95 6.26 12.42
C LYS A 34 3.23 5.48 12.68
N GLU A 35 3.47 5.08 13.92
CA GLU A 35 4.64 4.28 14.26
C GLU A 35 4.53 2.88 13.68
N ILE A 36 3.36 2.25 13.78
CA ILE A 36 3.09 0.94 13.15
C ILE A 36 3.28 1.03 11.62
N LEU A 37 2.78 2.10 10.99
CA LEU A 37 2.96 2.31 9.56
C LEU A 37 4.44 2.44 9.17
N ASN A 38 5.15 3.38 9.80
CA ASN A 38 6.50 3.79 9.40
C ASN A 38 7.59 2.81 9.85
N LYS A 39 7.38 2.08 10.95
CA LYS A 39 8.38 1.17 11.51
C LYS A 39 8.09 -0.31 11.25
N ALA A 40 6.87 -0.68 10.83
CA ALA A 40 6.54 -2.07 10.48
C ALA A 40 6.08 -2.26 9.04
N LEU A 41 4.95 -1.66 8.67
CA LEU A 41 4.31 -1.97 7.38
C LEU A 41 5.14 -1.50 6.18
N ILE A 42 5.58 -0.23 6.17
CA ILE A 42 6.40 0.33 5.08
C ILE A 42 7.76 -0.38 4.97
N PRO A 43 8.52 -0.59 6.06
CA PRO A 43 9.79 -1.33 5.99
C PRO A 43 9.62 -2.75 5.44
N GLY A 44 8.57 -3.47 5.86
CA GLY A 44 8.27 -4.80 5.32
C GLY A 44 8.05 -4.78 3.81
N MET A 45 7.27 -3.82 3.31
CA MET A 45 7.01 -3.69 1.87
C MET A 45 8.25 -3.23 1.08
N ASN A 46 9.11 -2.38 1.65
CA ASN A 46 10.37 -1.99 1.02
C ASN A 46 11.29 -3.21 0.80
N ILE A 47 11.36 -4.13 1.76
CA ILE A 47 12.13 -5.37 1.61
C ILE A 47 11.55 -6.25 0.50
N VAL A 48 10.22 -6.38 0.43
CA VAL A 48 9.53 -7.10 -0.66
C VAL A 48 9.88 -6.49 -2.02
N GLY A 49 9.87 -5.16 -2.13
CA GLY A 49 10.26 -4.44 -3.35
C GLY A 49 11.71 -4.67 -3.75
N GLU A 50 12.65 -4.65 -2.80
CA GLU A 50 14.06 -4.95 -3.05
C GLU A 50 14.27 -6.41 -3.49
N LYS A 51 13.55 -7.36 -2.87
CA LYS A 51 13.58 -8.78 -3.27
C LYS A 51 13.02 -8.98 -4.68
N PHE A 52 11.95 -8.27 -5.04
CA PHE A 52 11.40 -8.29 -6.39
C PHE A 52 12.41 -7.74 -7.41
N LYS A 53 13.08 -6.62 -7.10
CA LYS A 53 14.13 -6.03 -7.94
C LYS A 53 15.34 -6.96 -8.17
N LYS A 54 15.66 -7.79 -7.18
CA LYS A 54 16.74 -8.80 -7.24
C LYS A 54 16.31 -10.12 -7.88
N CYS A 55 15.08 -10.22 -8.42
CA CYS A 55 14.48 -11.44 -8.93
C CYS A 55 14.42 -12.58 -7.90
N GLU A 56 14.42 -12.26 -6.60
CA GLU A 56 14.22 -13.23 -5.52
C GLU A 56 12.72 -13.50 -5.31
N TYR A 57 11.89 -12.48 -5.49
CA TYR A 57 10.43 -12.54 -5.46
C TYR A 57 9.87 -12.31 -6.85
N PHE A 58 8.75 -12.96 -7.14
CA PHE A 58 7.98 -12.77 -8.36
C PHE A 58 6.67 -12.04 -8.04
N ILE A 59 5.85 -11.83 -9.08
CA ILE A 59 4.57 -11.15 -8.96
C ILE A 59 3.66 -11.78 -7.87
N PRO A 60 3.53 -13.12 -7.76
CA PRO A 60 2.70 -13.72 -6.73
C PRO A 60 3.09 -13.31 -5.30
N GLU A 61 4.38 -13.30 -4.97
CA GLU A 61 4.89 -12.92 -3.65
C GLU A 61 4.56 -11.46 -3.33
N VAL A 62 4.78 -10.56 -4.29
CA VAL A 62 4.44 -9.13 -4.15
C VAL A 62 2.94 -8.94 -3.91
N LEU A 63 2.09 -9.69 -4.63
CA LEU A 63 0.64 -9.59 -4.49
C LEU A 63 0.12 -10.14 -3.14
N VAL A 64 0.74 -11.18 -2.59
CA VAL A 64 0.35 -11.70 -1.26
C VAL A 64 0.85 -10.75 -0.16
N ALA A 65 2.06 -10.21 -0.28
CA ALA A 65 2.58 -9.20 0.65
C ALA A 65 1.74 -7.92 0.67
N ALA A 66 1.35 -7.41 -0.51
CA ALA A 66 0.49 -6.23 -0.60
C ALA A 66 -0.91 -6.48 -0.01
N ARG A 67 -1.47 -7.68 -0.17
CA ARG A 67 -2.71 -8.07 0.52
C ARG A 67 -2.54 -8.08 2.05
N ALA A 68 -1.41 -8.55 2.54
CA ALA A 68 -1.11 -8.52 3.97
C ALA A 68 -0.93 -7.10 4.51
N MET A 69 -0.29 -6.23 3.73
CA MET A 69 -0.21 -4.79 4.04
C MET A 69 -1.60 -4.15 4.11
N ASN A 70 -2.46 -4.40 3.11
CA ASN A 70 -3.82 -3.84 3.10
C ASN A 70 -4.62 -4.27 4.34
N ALA A 71 -4.49 -5.53 4.77
CA ALA A 71 -5.14 -6.00 6.00
C ALA A 71 -4.70 -5.24 7.26
N GLY A 72 -3.44 -4.79 7.35
CA GLY A 72 -2.96 -3.92 8.41
C GLY A 72 -3.42 -2.46 8.23
N MET A 73 -3.33 -1.94 7.01
CA MET A 73 -3.77 -0.58 6.65
C MET A 73 -5.25 -0.33 6.94
N ASP A 74 -6.11 -1.33 6.76
CA ASP A 74 -7.55 -1.23 7.05
C ASP A 74 -7.85 -0.87 8.51
N LEU A 75 -6.98 -1.28 9.44
CA LEU A 75 -7.12 -0.96 10.86
C LEU A 75 -6.60 0.45 11.18
N ILE A 76 -5.49 0.85 10.56
CA ILE A 76 -4.81 2.12 10.90
C ILE A 76 -5.32 3.31 10.07
N LYS A 77 -5.80 3.12 8.85
CA LYS A 77 -6.33 4.20 7.98
C LYS A 77 -7.36 5.08 8.68
N PRO A 78 -8.41 4.54 9.34
CA PRO A 78 -9.40 5.36 10.02
C PRO A 78 -8.81 6.19 11.18
N LEU A 79 -7.79 5.66 11.87
CA LEU A 79 -7.13 6.30 12.99
C LEU A 79 -6.14 7.39 12.53
N LEU A 80 -5.44 7.14 11.43
CA LEU A 80 -4.56 8.09 10.76
C LEU A 80 -5.36 9.29 10.23
N THR A 81 -6.53 9.04 9.64
CA THR A 81 -7.40 10.10 9.11
C THR A 81 -7.94 11.02 10.22
N GLN A 82 -8.28 10.44 11.38
CA GLN A 82 -8.73 11.21 12.56
C GLN A 82 -7.62 12.05 13.20
N THR A 83 -6.37 11.59 13.13
CA THR A 83 -5.21 12.30 13.69
C THR A 83 -4.59 13.30 12.71
N GLY A 84 -5.21 13.52 11.54
CA GLY A 84 -4.67 14.37 10.48
C GLY A 84 -3.32 13.88 9.94
N ALA A 85 -3.03 12.59 10.11
CA ALA A 85 -1.80 11.97 9.62
C ALA A 85 -1.82 11.95 8.09
N ALA A 86 -0.83 12.60 7.48
CA ALA A 86 -0.70 12.64 6.03
C ALA A 86 -0.41 11.23 5.47
N CYS A 87 -1.22 10.78 4.51
CA CYS A 87 -0.79 9.76 3.55
C CYS A 87 0.50 10.23 2.84
N ALA A 88 1.33 9.30 2.36
CA ALA A 88 2.55 9.64 1.64
C ALA A 88 2.29 10.55 0.43
N GLY A 89 1.11 10.43 -0.15
CA GLY A 89 0.56 11.28 -1.19
C GLY A 89 -0.68 10.64 -1.80
N LYS A 90 -1.28 11.32 -2.77
CA LYS A 90 -2.28 10.74 -3.67
C LYS A 90 -1.63 10.50 -5.03
N VAL A 91 -2.05 9.46 -5.74
CA VAL A 91 -1.58 9.14 -7.10
C VAL A 91 -2.77 8.82 -7.99
N GLY A 92 -2.91 9.57 -9.09
CA GLY A 92 -3.79 9.22 -10.19
C GLY A 92 -3.09 8.28 -11.17
N ILE A 93 -3.64 7.10 -11.43
CA ILE A 93 -3.05 6.11 -12.34
C ILE A 93 -4.08 5.64 -13.38
N GLY A 94 -3.67 5.45 -14.63
CA GLY A 94 -4.52 4.99 -15.72
C GLY A 94 -3.68 4.63 -16.94
N THR A 95 -4.21 3.85 -17.88
CA THR A 95 -3.53 3.68 -19.19
C THR A 95 -3.99 4.72 -20.19
N VAL A 96 -3.09 5.09 -21.10
CA VAL A 96 -3.35 6.10 -22.13
C VAL A 96 -4.44 5.64 -23.11
N ARG A 97 -5.06 6.60 -23.80
CA ARG A 97 -6.03 6.32 -24.87
C ARG A 97 -5.43 5.36 -25.90
N GLY A 98 -6.19 4.32 -26.24
CA GLY A 98 -5.81 3.25 -27.16
C GLY A 98 -5.11 2.06 -26.50
N ASP A 99 -4.74 2.16 -25.22
CA ASP A 99 -4.10 1.07 -24.49
C ASP A 99 -5.06 0.41 -23.49
N ILE A 100 -5.24 -0.90 -23.62
CA ILE A 100 -6.09 -1.71 -22.75
C ILE A 100 -5.30 -2.58 -21.77
N HIS A 101 -3.97 -2.56 -21.81
CA HIS A 101 -3.14 -3.43 -20.96
C HIS A 101 -3.12 -2.91 -19.52
N ASP A 102 -3.69 -3.65 -18.58
CA ASP A 102 -3.88 -3.21 -17.20
C ASP A 102 -2.99 -3.93 -16.18
N ILE A 103 -2.39 -5.08 -16.53
CA ILE A 103 -1.62 -5.91 -15.57
C ILE A 103 -0.50 -5.09 -14.91
N GLY A 104 0.32 -4.40 -15.69
CA GLY A 104 1.41 -3.57 -15.17
C GLY A 104 0.90 -2.39 -14.35
N LYS A 105 -0.15 -1.72 -14.82
CA LYS A 105 -0.83 -0.61 -14.12
C LYS A 105 -1.34 -1.04 -12.75
N ASN A 106 -2.05 -2.17 -12.69
CA ASN A 106 -2.61 -2.74 -11.47
C ASN A 106 -1.50 -3.14 -10.50
N LEU A 107 -0.41 -3.73 -11.00
CA LEU A 107 0.74 -4.06 -10.16
C LEU A 107 1.36 -2.80 -9.53
N VAL A 108 1.56 -1.74 -10.31
CA VAL A 108 2.09 -0.47 -9.80
C VAL A 108 1.13 0.16 -8.78
N ALA A 109 -0.17 0.16 -9.05
CA ALA A 109 -1.19 0.64 -8.11
C ALA A 109 -1.09 -0.08 -6.76
N ILE A 110 -1.08 -1.41 -6.78
CA ILE A 110 -0.98 -2.26 -5.58
C ILE A 110 0.33 -2.00 -4.83
N MET A 111 1.44 -1.82 -5.55
CA MET A 111 2.74 -1.52 -4.94
C MET A 111 2.74 -0.14 -4.26
N LEU A 112 2.12 0.88 -4.88
CA LEU A 112 2.01 2.22 -4.31
C LEU A 112 1.06 2.27 -3.11
N GLU A 113 -0.06 1.54 -3.14
CA GLU A 113 -0.90 1.34 -1.95
C GLU A 113 -0.10 0.71 -0.80
N GLY A 114 0.72 -0.30 -1.13
CA GLY A 114 1.70 -0.90 -0.23
C GLY A 114 2.83 0.03 0.20
N ALA A 115 2.99 1.21 -0.40
CA ALA A 115 3.91 2.23 0.08
C ALA A 115 3.21 3.34 0.89
N GLY A 116 1.89 3.21 1.13
CA GLY A 116 1.10 4.18 1.89
C GLY A 116 0.55 5.33 1.06
N PHE A 117 0.52 5.21 -0.27
CA PHE A 117 -0.15 6.17 -1.15
C PHE A 117 -1.65 5.88 -1.25
N GLN A 118 -2.43 6.93 -1.48
CA GLN A 118 -3.83 6.81 -1.88
C GLN A 118 -3.91 6.76 -3.41
N ILE A 119 -4.50 5.70 -3.96
CA ILE A 119 -4.61 5.52 -5.41
C ILE A 119 -5.98 5.94 -5.91
N ILE A 120 -5.97 6.70 -7.01
CA ILE A 120 -7.14 7.04 -7.82
C ILE A 120 -6.93 6.36 -9.17
N ASP A 121 -7.61 5.25 -9.38
CA ASP A 121 -7.50 4.48 -10.63
C ASP A 121 -8.50 4.99 -11.67
N LEU A 122 -8.00 5.59 -12.74
CA LEU A 122 -8.79 6.11 -13.85
C LEU A 122 -9.24 5.01 -14.82
N GLY A 123 -8.68 3.80 -14.70
CA GLY A 123 -8.95 2.63 -15.53
C GLY A 123 -8.04 2.54 -16.76
N VAL A 124 -8.56 1.91 -17.81
CA VAL A 124 -7.86 1.75 -19.08
C VAL A 124 -8.43 2.64 -20.18
N ASN A 125 -7.65 2.84 -21.25
CA ASN A 125 -8.05 3.61 -22.43
C ASN A 125 -8.51 5.04 -22.06
N VAL A 126 -7.75 5.70 -21.20
CA VAL A 126 -8.15 6.98 -20.60
C VAL A 126 -7.75 8.15 -21.50
N ALA A 127 -8.72 9.02 -21.75
CA ALA A 127 -8.53 10.28 -22.47
C ALA A 127 -7.55 11.22 -21.71
N PRO A 128 -6.60 11.89 -22.39
CA PRO A 128 -5.69 12.84 -21.76
C PRO A 128 -6.41 13.91 -20.93
N GLU A 129 -7.58 14.35 -21.39
CA GLU A 129 -8.40 15.34 -20.71
C GLU A 129 -8.84 14.88 -19.32
N LYS A 130 -9.14 13.59 -19.15
CA LYS A 130 -9.54 13.00 -17.88
C LYS A 130 -8.38 12.96 -16.88
N PHE A 131 -7.14 12.74 -17.34
CA PHE A 131 -5.96 12.85 -16.47
C PHE A 131 -5.79 14.28 -15.93
N VAL A 132 -5.93 15.28 -16.80
CA VAL A 132 -5.83 16.70 -16.41
C VAL A 132 -6.95 17.09 -15.46
N GLU A 133 -8.16 16.60 -15.68
CA GLU A 133 -9.31 16.82 -14.81
C GLU A 133 -9.08 16.25 -13.41
N VAL A 134 -8.67 14.98 -13.31
CA VAL A 134 -8.39 14.33 -12.02
C VAL A 134 -7.25 15.01 -11.28
N ALA A 135 -6.16 15.38 -11.97
CA ALA A 135 -5.05 16.14 -11.38
C ALA A 135 -5.52 17.45 -10.73
N LYS A 136 -6.38 18.20 -11.42
CA LYS A 136 -6.93 19.46 -10.90
C LYS A 136 -7.92 19.26 -9.75
N ASN A 137 -8.81 18.29 -9.85
CA ASN A 137 -9.92 18.11 -8.90
C ASN A 137 -9.47 17.42 -7.61
N GLU A 138 -8.59 16.41 -7.72
CA GLU A 138 -8.21 15.55 -6.61
C GLU A 138 -6.88 15.93 -5.96
N GLY A 139 -6.10 16.81 -6.61
CA GLY A 139 -4.78 17.23 -6.16
C GLY A 139 -3.77 16.10 -6.23
N VAL A 140 -3.76 15.37 -7.36
CA VAL A 140 -2.77 14.34 -7.70
C VAL A 140 -1.73 14.85 -8.68
#